data_AF-A0A7Y4AAK9-F1
#
_entry.id   AF-A0A7Y4AAK9-F1
#
_cell.length_a   1.000
_cell.length_b   1.000
_cell.length_c   1.000
_cell.angle_alpha   90.00
_cell.angle_beta   90.00
_cell.angle_gamma   90.00
#
_symmetry.space_group_name_H-M   'P 1'
#
loop_
_entity.id
_entity.type
_entity.pdbx_description
1 polymer ?
#
loop_
_entity_poly.entity_id
_entity_poly.type
_entity_poly.pdbx_seq_one_letter_code
_entity_poly.pdbx_strand_id
1 'polypeptide(L)'
;MKNAVWFILRLVITYLLLPSIWVILTISNSASLASSFLDAEITLWLTAFWGVIGYILLRFKASSNFGRYFIVSVFGALVLIMYRGEAFSFNGMKVYFHTAFLAATFSIMLIFFIFPHRNLRPLLFLAPVLAGSWFLVWVGYKPAGVIFEVFQSKASIPKENFSKLIEFLPGILVSNFVSGVIYMCLIMPFYILARWGHNPKNSYQSLTKRLRQIRNARQS
;
A
#
# COMPACT_ATOMS: atom_id res chain seq x y z
N MET A 1 -9.73 -35.99 10.37
CA MET A 1 -8.84 -36.03 9.18
C MET A 1 -8.98 -34.83 8.24
N LYS A 2 -10.17 -34.47 7.71
CA LYS A 2 -10.30 -33.35 6.74
C LYS A 2 -9.72 -32.01 7.23
N ASN A 3 -9.91 -31.65 8.50
CA ASN A 3 -9.36 -30.40 9.06
C ASN A 3 -7.82 -30.41 9.17
N ALA A 4 -7.23 -31.57 9.48
CA ALA A 4 -5.78 -31.72 9.57
C ALA A 4 -5.12 -31.64 8.18
N VAL A 5 -5.71 -32.26 7.16
CA VAL A 5 -5.22 -32.17 5.77
C VAL A 5 -5.26 -30.72 5.27
N TRP A 6 -6.35 -30.00 5.54
CA TRP A 6 -6.46 -28.58 5.19
C TRP A 6 -5.46 -27.70 5.93
N PHE A 7 -5.18 -28.00 7.19
CA PHE A 7 -4.18 -27.29 7.97
C PHE A 7 -2.77 -27.50 7.42
N ILE A 8 -2.39 -28.75 7.13
CA ILE A 8 -1.10 -29.10 6.52
C ILE A 8 -0.96 -28.42 5.16
N LEU A 9 -1.99 -28.46 4.31
CA LEU A 9 -1.97 -27.80 3.01
C LEU A 9 -1.72 -26.29 3.13
N ARG A 10 -2.36 -25.61 4.09
CA ARG A 10 -2.12 -24.18 4.34
C ARG A 10 -0.69 -23.92 4.79
N LEU A 11 -0.13 -24.77 5.66
CA LEU A 11 1.28 -24.66 6.07
C LEU A 11 2.24 -24.81 4.89
N VAL A 12 1.99 -25.79 4.01
CA VAL A 12 2.79 -26.00 2.79
C VAL A 12 2.73 -24.75 1.89
N ILE A 13 1.53 -24.21 1.66
CA ILE A 13 1.37 -22.97 0.87
C ILE A 13 2.12 -21.81 1.54
N THR A 14 1.97 -21.62 2.85
CA THR A 14 2.70 -20.56 3.58
C THR A 14 4.21 -20.72 3.44
N TYR A 15 4.74 -21.94 3.58
CA TYR A 15 6.16 -22.22 3.41
C TYR A 15 6.67 -21.85 2.01
N LEU A 16 5.91 -22.19 0.96
CA LEU A 16 6.23 -21.83 -0.43
C LEU A 16 6.18 -20.32 -0.71
N LEU A 17 5.45 -19.55 0.09
CA LEU A 17 5.35 -18.09 -0.05
C LEU A 17 6.49 -17.33 0.64
N LEU A 18 7.20 -17.95 1.59
CA LEU A 18 8.27 -17.30 2.36
C LEU A 18 9.37 -16.71 1.46
N PRO A 19 9.88 -17.40 0.42
CA PRO A 19 10.88 -16.82 -0.48
C PRO A 19 10.38 -15.57 -1.20
N SER A 20 9.14 -15.59 -1.70
CA SER A 20 8.53 -14.43 -2.38
C SER A 20 8.37 -13.25 -1.43
N ILE A 21 7.94 -13.49 -0.20
CA ILE A 21 7.84 -12.46 0.84
C ILE A 21 9.22 -11.88 1.16
N TRP A 22 10.24 -12.74 1.26
CA TRP A 22 11.63 -12.31 1.51
C TRP A 22 12.15 -11.38 0.41
N VAL A 23 11.90 -11.71 -0.86
CA VAL A 23 12.27 -10.84 -1.99
C VAL A 23 11.57 -9.49 -1.88
N ILE A 24 10.26 -9.47 -1.57
CA ILE A 24 9.50 -8.22 -1.42
C ILE A 24 10.05 -7.37 -0.27
N LEU A 25 10.37 -7.98 0.87
CA LEU A 25 10.97 -7.29 2.01
C LEU A 25 12.35 -6.72 1.66
N THR A 26 13.15 -7.45 0.87
CA THR A 26 14.46 -6.98 0.40
C THR A 26 14.34 -5.78 -0.53
N ILE A 27 13.42 -5.84 -1.51
CA ILE A 27 13.10 -4.72 -2.40
C ILE A 27 12.61 -3.51 -1.59
N SER A 28 11.76 -3.76 -0.59
CA SER A 28 11.28 -2.71 0.30
C SER A 28 12.41 -2.08 1.12
N ASN A 29 13.35 -2.88 1.62
CA ASN A 29 14.47 -2.39 2.43
C ASN A 29 15.51 -1.62 1.60
N SER A 30 15.67 -1.97 0.32
CA SER A 30 16.53 -1.25 -0.62
C SER A 30 15.84 -0.01 -1.21
N ALA A 31 14.51 0.06 -1.15
CA ALA A 31 13.77 1.23 -1.59
C ALA A 31 14.10 2.42 -0.68
N SER A 32 14.98 3.27 -1.19
CA SER A 32 15.24 4.56 -0.60
C SER A 32 13.95 5.39 -0.65
N LEU A 33 13.31 5.49 0.51
CA LEU A 33 12.44 6.62 0.81
C LEU A 33 13.25 7.90 0.99
N ALA A 34 14.58 7.89 0.89
CA ALA A 34 15.41 9.08 0.97
C ALA A 34 15.22 9.95 -0.29
N SER A 35 14.13 10.71 -0.32
CA SER A 35 13.90 11.84 -1.20
C SER A 35 13.74 13.08 -0.34
N SER A 36 14.84 13.75 -0.01
CA SER A 36 15.05 14.90 0.91
C SER A 36 14.17 16.15 0.70
N PHE A 37 12.89 16.00 0.34
CA PHE A 37 12.13 17.02 -0.39
C PHE A 37 10.73 17.32 0.15
N LEU A 38 10.36 16.76 1.30
CA LEU A 38 9.06 17.05 1.91
C LEU A 38 9.30 17.83 3.19
N ASP A 39 9.29 19.15 3.04
CA ASP A 39 9.10 20.05 4.16
C ASP A 39 7.84 19.61 4.94
N ALA A 40 7.86 19.76 6.26
CA ALA A 40 6.72 19.44 7.11
C ALA A 40 5.50 20.26 6.67
N GLU A 41 5.72 21.51 6.25
CA GLU A 41 4.67 22.38 5.72
C GLU A 41 4.03 21.82 4.45
N ILE A 42 4.83 21.44 3.44
CA ILE A 42 4.33 20.87 2.18
C ILE A 42 3.58 19.55 2.45
N THR A 43 4.11 18.72 3.34
CA THR A 43 3.48 17.47 3.75
C THR A 43 2.11 17.72 4.37
N LEU A 44 2.00 18.72 5.25
CA LEU A 44 0.75 19.10 5.89
C LEU A 44 -0.28 19.61 4.87
N TRP A 45 0.12 20.50 3.96
CA TRP A 45 -0.75 20.99 2.89
C TRP A 45 -1.25 19.87 1.96
N LEU A 46 -0.35 18.97 1.53
CA LEU A 46 -0.72 17.82 0.71
C LEU A 46 -1.65 16.88 1.46
N THR A 47 -1.39 16.63 2.75
CA THR A 47 -2.27 15.80 3.59
C THR A 47 -3.65 16.41 3.70
N ALA A 48 -3.75 17.73 3.91
CA ALA A 48 -5.01 18.45 3.97
C ALA A 48 -5.76 18.36 2.62
N PHE A 49 -5.06 18.56 1.51
CA PHE A 49 -5.63 18.43 0.16
C PHE A 49 -6.22 17.03 -0.10
N TRP A 50 -5.44 15.98 0.20
CA TRP A 50 -5.93 14.60 0.08
C TRP A 50 -7.07 14.31 1.07
N GLY A 51 -7.02 14.88 2.28
CA GLY A 51 -8.08 14.79 3.26
C GLY A 51 -9.41 15.36 2.74
N VAL A 52 -9.37 16.52 2.07
CA VAL A 52 -10.54 17.14 1.43
C VAL A 52 -11.10 16.24 0.33
N ILE A 53 -10.25 15.69 -0.55
CA ILE A 53 -10.68 14.74 -1.59
C ILE A 53 -11.34 13.51 -0.96
N GLY A 54 -10.72 12.96 0.08
CA GLY A 54 -11.27 11.83 0.84
C GLY A 54 -12.62 12.15 1.45
N TYR A 55 -12.78 13.34 2.03
CA TYR A 55 -14.04 13.81 2.59
C TYR A 55 -15.12 13.98 1.52
N ILE A 56 -14.79 14.55 0.36
CA ILE A 56 -15.72 14.65 -0.78
C ILE A 56 -16.18 13.24 -1.19
N LEU A 57 -15.26 12.28 -1.32
CA LEU A 57 -15.59 10.88 -1.64
C LEU A 57 -16.46 10.23 -0.56
N LEU A 58 -16.29 10.58 0.72
CA LEU A 58 -17.16 10.09 1.80
C LEU A 58 -18.61 10.56 1.65
N ARG A 59 -18.83 11.77 1.13
CA ARG A 59 -20.18 12.36 1.03
C ARG A 59 -21.03 11.71 -0.06
N PHE A 60 -20.41 11.11 -1.07
CA PHE A 60 -21.14 10.38 -2.10
C PHE A 60 -21.37 8.93 -1.69
N LYS A 61 -22.64 8.51 -1.58
CA LYS A 61 -23.01 7.14 -1.17
C LYS A 61 -22.33 6.05 -2.01
N ALA A 62 -22.16 6.31 -3.31
CA ALA A 62 -21.51 5.38 -4.24
C ALA A 62 -20.01 5.17 -3.95
N SER A 63 -19.30 6.18 -3.44
CA SER A 63 -17.86 6.14 -3.17
C SER A 63 -17.51 6.17 -1.69
N SER A 64 -18.48 6.20 -0.77
CA SER A 64 -18.23 6.33 0.67
C SER A 64 -17.26 5.28 1.24
N ASN A 65 -17.37 4.03 0.81
CA ASN A 65 -16.44 2.97 1.23
C ASN A 65 -15.01 3.24 0.74
N PHE A 66 -14.88 3.75 -0.49
CA PHE A 66 -13.60 4.16 -1.04
C PHE A 66 -13.06 5.40 -0.34
N GLY A 67 -13.90 6.38 -0.02
CA GLY A 67 -13.52 7.56 0.76
C GLY A 67 -12.98 7.20 2.15
N ARG A 68 -13.60 6.24 2.85
CA ARG A 68 -13.08 5.74 4.15
C ARG A 68 -11.71 5.11 3.99
N TYR A 69 -11.56 4.21 3.02
CA TYR A 69 -10.29 3.59 2.68
C TYR A 69 -9.22 4.63 2.33
N PHE A 70 -9.59 5.63 1.53
CA PHE A 70 -8.70 6.67 1.05
C PHE A 70 -8.17 7.51 2.21
N ILE A 71 -9.05 7.98 3.10
CA ILE A 71 -8.64 8.77 4.28
C ILE A 71 -7.70 7.97 5.18
N VAL A 72 -8.01 6.70 5.45
CA VAL A 72 -7.13 5.85 6.27
C VAL A 72 -5.77 5.66 5.58
N SER A 73 -5.76 5.54 4.25
CA SER A 73 -4.52 5.44 3.46
C SER A 73 -3.72 6.75 3.47
N VAL A 74 -4.38 7.92 3.52
CA VAL A 74 -3.72 9.22 3.68
C VAL A 74 -3.00 9.30 5.03
N PHE A 75 -3.66 8.89 6.12
CA PHE A 75 -3.01 8.79 7.43
C PHE A 75 -1.88 7.77 7.46
N GLY A 76 -2.06 6.61 6.83
CA GLY A 76 -1.00 5.62 6.71
C GLY A 76 0.20 6.14 5.91
N ALA A 77 -0.03 6.90 4.84
CA ALA A 77 1.03 7.57 4.09
C ALA A 77 1.79 8.58 4.96
N LEU A 78 1.08 9.35 5.78
CA LEU A 78 1.69 10.29 6.73
C LEU A 78 2.57 9.56 7.74
N VAL A 79 2.12 8.42 8.29
CA VAL A 79 2.96 7.58 9.18
C VAL A 79 4.23 7.11 8.48
N LEU A 80 4.12 6.64 7.22
CA LEU A 80 5.30 6.22 6.44
C LEU A 80 6.28 7.39 6.19
N ILE A 81 5.78 8.61 6.03
CA ILE A 81 6.59 9.82 5.87
C ILE A 81 7.21 10.27 7.20
N MET A 82 6.49 10.17 8.32
CA MET A 82 7.01 10.55 9.64
C MET A 82 8.17 9.67 10.10
N TYR A 83 8.06 8.36 9.94
CA TYR A 83 9.11 7.40 10.31
C TYR A 83 10.09 7.15 9.17
N ARG A 84 10.21 8.12 8.27
CA ARG A 84 11.06 8.01 7.11
C ARG A 84 12.53 8.12 7.52
N GLY A 85 13.33 7.17 7.07
CA GLY A 85 14.76 7.12 7.38
C GLY A 85 15.07 6.50 8.73
N GLU A 86 14.06 6.34 9.59
CA GLU A 86 14.16 5.54 10.80
C GLU A 86 14.46 4.09 10.44
N ALA A 87 15.50 3.56 11.08
CA ALA A 87 15.96 2.21 10.85
C ALA A 87 16.41 1.56 12.14
N PHE A 88 16.12 0.28 12.24
CA PHE A 88 16.52 -0.56 13.35
C PHE A 88 17.70 -1.42 12.92
N SER A 89 18.63 -1.69 13.84
CA SER A 89 19.65 -2.71 13.63
C SER A 89 19.10 -4.05 14.08
N PHE A 90 18.99 -5.00 13.17
CA PHE A 90 18.57 -6.37 13.47
C PHE A 90 19.56 -7.36 12.86
N ASN A 91 20.21 -8.18 13.70
CA ASN A 91 21.26 -9.11 13.28
C ASN A 91 22.36 -8.47 12.39
N GLY A 92 22.76 -7.24 12.70
CA GLY A 92 23.77 -6.51 11.93
C GLY A 92 23.26 -5.93 10.59
N MET A 93 21.99 -6.14 10.23
CA MET A 93 21.36 -5.53 9.07
C MET A 93 20.58 -4.27 9.47
N LYS A 94 20.69 -3.22 8.67
CA LYS A 94 19.85 -2.02 8.78
C LYS A 94 18.49 -2.31 8.16
N VAL A 95 17.44 -2.34 8.98
CA VAL A 95 16.06 -2.58 8.55
C VAL A 95 15.26 -1.30 8.74
N TYR A 96 14.75 -0.74 7.64
CA TYR A 96 13.95 0.47 7.71
C TYR A 96 12.54 0.21 8.28
N PHE A 97 11.97 1.24 8.92
CA PHE A 97 10.65 1.16 9.55
C PHE A 97 9.55 0.66 8.60
N HIS A 98 9.52 1.16 7.36
CA HIS A 98 8.51 0.75 6.38
C HIS A 98 8.62 -0.73 6.00
N THR A 99 9.83 -1.30 6.00
CA THR A 99 10.07 -2.72 5.77
C THR A 99 9.61 -3.56 6.96
N ALA A 100 9.90 -3.12 8.18
CA ALA A 100 9.42 -3.78 9.39
C ALA A 100 7.88 -3.79 9.46
N PHE A 101 7.24 -2.67 9.11
CA PHE A 101 5.78 -2.56 9.03
C PHE A 101 5.19 -3.49 7.96
N LEU A 102 5.83 -3.58 6.80
CA LEU A 102 5.45 -4.52 5.74
C LEU A 102 5.60 -5.98 6.18
N ALA A 103 6.68 -6.32 6.87
CA ALA A 103 6.90 -7.65 7.43
C ALA A 103 5.80 -8.03 8.42
N ALA A 104 5.46 -7.14 9.36
CA ALA A 104 4.36 -7.35 10.30
C ALA A 104 3.02 -7.58 9.58
N THR A 105 2.76 -6.83 8.51
CA THR A 105 1.55 -6.96 7.71
C THR A 105 1.48 -8.32 6.99
N PHE A 106 2.60 -8.79 6.42
CA PHE A 106 2.69 -10.14 5.85
C PHE A 106 2.51 -11.22 6.91
N SER A 107 3.11 -11.07 8.09
CA SER A 107 2.92 -12.02 9.20
C SER A 107 1.45 -12.13 9.60
N ILE A 108 0.72 -11.01 9.73
CA ILE A 108 -0.73 -11.01 10.02
C ILE A 108 -1.49 -11.79 8.94
N MET A 109 -1.18 -11.57 7.67
CA MET A 109 -1.82 -12.26 6.54
C MET A 109 -1.54 -13.77 6.57
N LEU A 110 -0.29 -14.19 6.81
CA LEU A 110 0.09 -15.60 6.91
C LEU A 110 -0.56 -16.29 8.11
N ILE A 111 -0.54 -15.65 9.28
CA ILE A 111 -1.17 -16.19 10.50
C ILE A 111 -2.67 -16.36 10.26
N PHE A 112 -3.34 -15.36 9.68
CA PHE A 112 -4.76 -15.49 9.35
C PHE A 112 -5.03 -16.60 8.33
N PHE A 113 -4.17 -16.77 7.33
CA PHE A 113 -4.34 -17.81 6.32
C PHE A 113 -4.27 -19.22 6.94
N ILE A 114 -3.31 -19.45 7.84
CA ILE A 114 -3.17 -20.71 8.59
C ILE A 114 -4.34 -20.87 9.57
N PHE A 115 -4.55 -19.87 10.43
CA PHE A 115 -5.54 -19.82 11.50
C PHE A 115 -6.56 -18.71 11.23
N PRO A 116 -7.64 -18.99 10.46
CA PRO A 116 -8.65 -17.99 10.12
C PRO A 116 -9.56 -17.70 11.32
N HIS A 117 -9.02 -17.00 12.31
CA HIS A 117 -9.70 -16.62 13.54
C HIS A 117 -10.46 -15.30 13.36
N ARG A 118 -11.63 -15.17 13.99
CA ARG A 118 -12.49 -13.99 13.87
C ARG A 118 -11.79 -12.70 14.31
N ASN A 119 -10.94 -12.78 15.34
CA ASN A 119 -10.21 -11.62 15.90
C ASN A 119 -9.08 -11.10 14.99
N LEU A 120 -8.54 -11.94 14.11
CA LEU A 120 -7.50 -11.54 13.16
C LEU A 120 -8.09 -10.93 11.89
N ARG A 121 -9.37 -11.19 11.62
CA ARG A 121 -10.07 -10.73 10.42
C ARG A 121 -10.08 -9.20 10.23
N PRO A 122 -10.26 -8.36 11.27
CA PRO A 122 -10.19 -6.91 11.14
C PRO A 122 -8.78 -6.42 10.76
N LEU A 123 -7.73 -7.10 11.24
CA LEU A 123 -6.34 -6.72 10.98
C LEU A 123 -5.96 -6.87 9.51
N LEU A 124 -6.64 -7.73 8.75
CA LEU A 124 -6.41 -7.87 7.31
C LEU A 124 -6.66 -6.57 6.53
N PHE A 125 -7.42 -5.63 7.08
CA PHE A 125 -7.62 -4.31 6.46
C PHE A 125 -6.34 -3.47 6.42
N LEU A 126 -5.35 -3.77 7.27
CA LEU A 126 -4.04 -3.10 7.24
C LEU A 126 -3.30 -3.32 5.91
N ALA A 127 -3.48 -4.47 5.26
CA ALA A 127 -2.81 -4.78 4.01
C ALA A 127 -3.21 -3.86 2.84
N PRO A 128 -4.51 -3.72 2.48
CA PRO A 128 -4.91 -2.77 1.46
C PRO A 128 -4.60 -1.32 1.87
N VAL A 129 -4.73 -0.96 3.15
CA VAL A 129 -4.35 0.38 3.64
C VAL A 129 -2.87 0.65 3.42
N LEU A 130 -1.99 -0.29 3.76
CA LEU A 130 -0.54 -0.16 3.55
C LEU A 130 -0.22 -0.02 2.06
N ALA A 131 -0.85 -0.83 1.21
CA ALA A 131 -0.71 -0.73 -0.24
C ALA A 131 -1.14 0.65 -0.76
N GLY A 132 -2.30 1.16 -0.32
CA GLY A 132 -2.79 2.49 -0.66
C GLY A 132 -1.92 3.62 -0.12
N SER A 133 -1.41 3.46 1.10
CA SER A 133 -0.49 4.41 1.74
C SER A 133 0.81 4.53 0.96
N TRP A 134 1.41 3.40 0.60
CA TRP A 134 2.60 3.38 -0.24
C TRP A 134 2.36 3.97 -1.62
N PHE A 135 1.22 3.65 -2.23
CA PHE A 135 0.83 4.25 -3.50
C PHE A 135 0.73 5.78 -3.38
N LEU A 136 0.10 6.30 -2.33
CA LEU A 136 0.02 7.74 -2.10
C LEU A 136 1.39 8.39 -1.87
N VAL A 137 2.31 7.73 -1.16
CA VAL A 137 3.68 8.24 -0.99
C VAL A 137 4.39 8.36 -2.33
N TRP A 138 4.33 7.33 -3.16
CA TRP A 138 4.99 7.33 -4.47
C TRP A 138 4.31 8.23 -5.49
N VAL A 139 2.98 8.29 -5.53
CA VAL A 139 2.24 8.99 -6.61
C VAL A 139 1.85 10.41 -6.22
N GLY A 140 1.57 10.65 -4.94
CA GLY A 140 1.19 11.96 -4.43
C GLY A 140 2.38 12.71 -3.87
N TYR A 141 2.89 12.26 -2.73
CA TYR A 141 3.81 13.04 -1.91
C TYR A 141 5.18 13.22 -2.56
N LYS A 142 5.81 12.15 -3.07
CA LYS A 142 7.16 12.22 -3.63
C LYS A 142 7.23 13.09 -4.90
N PRO A 143 6.37 12.91 -5.92
CA PRO A 143 6.19 13.82 -7.04
C PRO A 143 5.99 15.28 -6.64
N ALA A 144 5.06 15.54 -5.72
CA ALA A 144 4.76 16.90 -5.31
C ALA A 144 5.96 17.58 -4.63
N GLY A 145 6.71 16.85 -3.81
CA GLY A 145 7.96 17.35 -3.22
C GLY A 145 9.01 17.73 -4.27
N VAL A 146 9.23 16.86 -5.27
CA VAL A 146 10.16 17.14 -6.39
C VAL A 146 9.72 18.38 -7.18
N ILE A 147 8.43 18.48 -7.51
CA ILE A 147 7.89 19.63 -8.24
C ILE A 147 8.14 20.91 -7.44
N PHE A 148 7.81 20.91 -6.16
CA PHE A 148 7.91 22.10 -5.32
C PHE A 148 9.36 22.59 -5.19
N GLU A 149 10.30 21.67 -4.99
CA GLU A 149 11.72 22.00 -4.91
C GLU A 149 12.26 22.56 -6.24
N VAL A 150 11.86 21.98 -7.38
CA VAL A 150 12.21 22.52 -8.70
C VAL A 150 11.70 23.95 -8.85
N PHE A 151 10.47 24.24 -8.43
CA PHE A 151 9.91 25.59 -8.52
C PHE A 151 10.57 26.58 -7.54
N GLN A 152 10.91 26.16 -6.32
CA GLN A 152 11.62 27.01 -5.37
C GLN A 152 13.05 27.34 -5.83
N SER A 153 13.75 26.38 -6.44
CA SER A 153 15.13 26.55 -6.90
C SER A 153 15.24 27.29 -8.24
N LYS A 154 14.13 27.68 -8.87
CA LYS A 154 14.08 28.37 -10.18
C LYS A 154 14.97 29.62 -10.25
N ALA A 155 15.06 30.40 -9.17
CA ALA A 155 15.87 31.62 -9.13
C ALA A 155 17.38 31.34 -9.09
N SER A 156 17.77 30.15 -8.63
CA SER A 156 19.17 29.75 -8.41
C SER A 156 19.73 28.89 -9.55
N ILE A 157 18.88 28.38 -10.43
CA ILE A 157 19.27 27.46 -11.51
C ILE A 157 19.37 28.24 -12.84
N PRO A 158 20.47 28.07 -13.61
CA PRO A 158 20.57 28.61 -14.97
C PRO A 158 19.39 28.15 -15.84
N LYS A 159 18.83 29.06 -16.66
CA LYS A 159 17.62 28.80 -17.46
C LYS A 159 17.69 27.50 -18.29
N GLU A 160 18.87 27.17 -18.82
CA GLU A 160 19.14 25.97 -19.62
C GLU A 160 19.10 24.67 -18.81
N ASN A 161 19.48 24.72 -17.53
CA ASN A 161 19.39 23.57 -16.63
C ASN A 161 17.97 23.40 -16.11
N PHE A 162 17.25 24.51 -15.91
CA PHE A 162 15.84 24.49 -15.49
C PHE A 162 14.92 23.92 -16.58
N SER A 163 15.14 24.26 -17.86
CA SER A 163 14.37 23.69 -18.97
C SER A 163 14.57 22.17 -19.09
N LYS A 164 15.81 21.69 -18.96
CA LYS A 164 16.11 20.26 -18.91
C LYS A 164 15.42 19.56 -17.73
N LEU A 165 15.44 20.16 -16.53
CA LEU A 165 14.75 19.63 -15.34
C LEU A 165 13.23 19.49 -15.56
N ILE A 166 12.60 20.48 -16.20
CA ILE A 166 11.17 20.40 -16.56
C ILE A 166 10.92 19.27 -17.56
N GLU A 167 11.81 19.07 -18.53
CA GLU A 167 11.69 17.99 -19.52
C GLU A 167 11.80 16.59 -18.90
N PHE A 168 12.58 16.43 -17.83
CA PHE A 168 12.69 15.17 -17.08
C PHE A 168 11.51 14.91 -16.13
N LEU A 169 10.75 15.94 -15.76
CA LEU A 169 9.67 15.87 -14.77
C LEU A 169 8.61 14.80 -15.10
N PRO A 170 8.08 14.71 -16.35
CA PRO A 170 7.11 13.67 -16.70
C PRO A 170 7.65 12.25 -16.50
N GLY A 171 8.93 12.01 -16.82
CA GLY A 171 9.57 10.72 -16.62
C GLY A 171 9.66 10.33 -15.14
N ILE A 172 9.90 11.31 -14.26
CA ILE A 172 9.88 11.12 -12.81
C ILE A 172 8.46 10.80 -12.33
N LEU A 173 7.43 11.48 -12.84
CA LEU A 173 6.03 11.19 -12.51
C LEU A 173 5.62 9.78 -12.91
N VAL A 174 5.97 9.36 -14.12
CA VAL A 174 5.64 8.02 -14.64
C VAL A 174 6.38 6.94 -13.84
N SER A 175 7.67 7.08 -13.60
CA SER A 175 8.45 6.11 -12.83
C SER A 175 7.93 5.97 -11.39
N ASN A 176 7.56 7.08 -10.76
CA ASN A 176 6.92 7.10 -9.45
C ASN A 176 5.53 6.43 -9.47
N PHE A 177 4.72 6.68 -10.49
CA PHE A 177 3.43 6.01 -10.68
C PHE A 177 3.60 4.49 -10.83
N VAL A 178 4.50 4.05 -11.71
CA VAL A 178 4.82 2.63 -11.92
C VAL A 178 5.29 1.98 -10.61
N SER A 179 6.17 2.65 -9.87
CA SER A 179 6.62 2.17 -8.55
C SER A 179 5.47 1.98 -7.58
N GLY A 180 4.57 2.97 -7.48
CA GLY A 180 3.37 2.86 -6.65
C GLY A 180 2.46 1.69 -7.04
N VAL A 181 2.23 1.49 -8.34
CA VAL A 181 1.41 0.37 -8.84
C VAL A 181 2.07 -0.97 -8.53
N ILE A 182 3.39 -1.09 -8.73
CA ILE A 182 4.15 -2.30 -8.40
C ILE A 182 3.96 -2.67 -6.93
N TYR A 183 4.10 -1.71 -6.01
CA TYR A 183 3.89 -1.97 -4.58
C TYR A 183 2.47 -2.48 -4.27
N MET A 184 1.45 -1.93 -4.91
CA MET A 184 0.09 -2.46 -4.78
C MET A 184 0.00 -3.91 -5.29
N CYS A 185 0.61 -4.21 -6.44
CA CYS A 185 0.67 -5.55 -7.02
C CYS A 185 1.49 -6.54 -6.17
N LEU A 186 2.44 -6.07 -5.35
CA LEU A 186 3.20 -6.94 -4.44
C LEU A 186 2.42 -7.28 -3.17
N ILE A 187 1.56 -6.40 -2.68
CA ILE A 187 0.83 -6.60 -1.41
C ILE A 187 -0.55 -7.23 -1.63
N MET A 188 -1.28 -6.76 -2.65
CA MET A 188 -2.68 -7.15 -2.87
C MET A 188 -2.86 -8.66 -3.10
N PRO A 189 -2.06 -9.37 -3.92
CA PRO A 189 -2.24 -10.81 -4.13
C PRO A 189 -2.19 -11.62 -2.83
N PHE A 190 -1.31 -11.26 -1.89
CA PHE A 190 -1.24 -11.91 -0.58
C PHE A 190 -2.47 -11.62 0.27
N TYR A 191 -2.99 -10.39 0.22
CA TYR A 191 -4.24 -10.04 0.89
C TYR A 191 -5.41 -10.85 0.32
N ILE A 192 -5.54 -10.94 -1.00
CA ILE A 192 -6.56 -11.72 -1.70
C ILE A 192 -6.45 -13.20 -1.29
N LEU A 193 -5.24 -13.75 -1.28
CA LEU A 193 -4.98 -15.13 -0.90
C LEU A 193 -5.33 -15.40 0.57
N ALA A 194 -4.90 -14.54 1.50
CA ALA A 194 -5.25 -14.68 2.91
C ALA A 194 -6.77 -14.58 3.11
N ARG A 195 -7.41 -13.62 2.43
CA ARG A 195 -8.83 -13.32 2.62
C ARG A 195 -9.76 -14.40 2.05
N TRP A 196 -9.43 -14.99 0.91
CA TRP A 196 -10.33 -15.93 0.22
C TRP A 196 -9.76 -17.35 0.08
N GLY A 197 -8.44 -17.50 0.05
CA GLY A 197 -7.75 -18.78 -0.10
C GLY A 197 -7.86 -19.69 1.13
N HIS A 198 -8.12 -19.15 2.33
CA HIS A 198 -8.24 -19.98 3.54
C HIS A 198 -9.44 -20.93 3.47
N ASN A 199 -10.53 -20.59 2.77
CA ASN A 199 -11.67 -21.48 2.57
C ASN A 199 -12.30 -21.28 1.17
N PRO A 200 -11.82 -22.01 0.16
CA PRO A 200 -12.25 -21.81 -1.23
C PRO A 200 -13.73 -22.15 -1.44
N LYS A 201 -14.26 -23.16 -0.72
CA LYS A 201 -15.67 -23.57 -0.82
C LYS A 201 -16.62 -22.46 -0.35
N ASN A 202 -16.38 -21.94 0.86
CA ASN A 202 -17.23 -20.86 1.39
C ASN A 202 -17.05 -19.57 0.61
N SER A 203 -15.82 -19.30 0.14
CA SER A 203 -15.52 -18.11 -0.66
C SER A 203 -16.27 -18.17 -2.01
N TYR A 204 -16.21 -19.30 -2.72
CA TYR A 204 -16.95 -19.54 -3.96
C TYR A 204 -18.47 -19.40 -3.78
N GLN A 205 -19.03 -20.01 -2.72
CA GLN A 205 -20.46 -19.90 -2.41
C GLN A 205 -20.89 -18.46 -2.08
N SER A 206 -20.05 -17.70 -1.37
CA SER A 206 -20.34 -16.30 -1.06
C SER A 206 -20.32 -15.41 -2.31
N LEU A 207 -19.35 -15.65 -3.20
CA LEU A 207 -19.15 -14.85 -4.41
C LEU A 207 -20.28 -15.09 -5.41
N THR A 208 -20.64 -16.36 -5.62
CA THR A 208 -21.76 -16.76 -6.49
C THR A 208 -23.09 -16.22 -5.97
N LYS A 209 -23.33 -16.23 -4.65
CA LYS A 209 -24.51 -15.61 -4.05
C LYS A 209 -24.57 -14.09 -4.31
N ARG A 210 -23.44 -13.39 -4.16
CA ARG A 210 -23.33 -11.95 -4.42
C ARG A 210 -23.56 -11.61 -5.90
N LEU A 211 -22.97 -12.38 -6.81
CA LEU A 211 -23.16 -12.21 -8.25
C LEU A 211 -24.62 -12.42 -8.66
N ARG A 212 -25.30 -13.43 -8.09
CA ARG A 212 -26.74 -13.63 -8.29
C ARG A 212 -27.57 -12.44 -7.80
N GLN A 213 -27.24 -11.88 -6.63
CA GLN A 213 -27.92 -10.67 -6.12
C GLN A 213 -27.75 -9.47 -7.04
N ILE A 214 -26.52 -9.23 -7.53
CA ILE A 214 -26.24 -8.13 -8.48
C ILE A 214 -27.00 -8.32 -9.79
N ARG A 215 -27.01 -9.56 -10.32
CA ARG A 215 -27.76 -9.88 -11.54
C ARG A 215 -29.25 -9.61 -11.36
N ASN A 216 -29.84 -10.09 -10.28
CA ASN A 216 -31.26 -9.93 -10.01
C ASN A 216 -31.64 -8.45 -9.81
N ALA A 217 -30.78 -7.66 -9.16
CA ALA A 217 -30.97 -6.21 -8.98
C ALA A 217 -30.81 -5.38 -10.27
N ARG A 218 -30.27 -5.97 -11.35
CA ARG A 218 -30.23 -5.34 -12.69
C ARG A 218 -31.43 -5.73 -13.56
N GLN A 219 -32.18 -6.75 -13.17
CA GLN A 219 -33.35 -7.26 -13.91
C GLN A 219 -34.68 -6.76 -13.31
N SER A 220 -34.63 -6.07 -12.16
CA SER A 220 -35.71 -5.32 -11.53
C SER A 220 -35.62 -3.84 -11.86
#